data_AF-A0A3R7Q925-F1
#
_entry.id   AF-A0A3R7Q925-F1
#
_cell.length_a   1.000
_cell.length_b   1.000
_cell.length_c   1.000
_cell.angle_alpha   90.00
_cell.angle_beta   90.00
_cell.angle_gamma   90.00
#
_symmetry.space_group_name_H-M   'P 1'
#
loop_
_entity.id
_entity.type
_entity.pdbx_description
1 polymer ?
#
loop_
_entity_poly.entity_id
_entity_poly.type
_entity_poly.pdbx_seq_one_letter_code
_entity_poly.pdbx_strand_id
1 'polypeptide(L)'
;MPLPNRIALEKWKAKMIKELGEEGFNKYRQELLDRGKLLHGCIQSELSGMTLSSDQTQAVSGFWTSVRHVIPNVSEVQVLESRIIHPYLYYQGAVDCVGSYKGMPILIEWKTSGKPKLSVKSMFDDPLQVVAYLGALNFDGNYRLRQPIESAMLVVAYDTGLPAHIHILSKGDCEHYWRMWCTRLSQFWTQLAANPS
;
A
#
# COMPACT_ATOMS: atom_id res chain seq x y z
N MET A 1 -5.52 8.71 12.80
CA MET A 1 -4.08 8.51 13.11
C MET A 1 -3.83 8.82 14.59
N PRO A 2 -3.09 7.97 15.34
CA PRO A 2 -2.73 8.21 16.73
C PRO A 2 -1.97 9.54 16.94
N LEU A 3 -2.18 10.20 18.08
CA LEU A 3 -1.56 11.50 18.40
C LEU A 3 -0.02 11.50 18.29
N PRO A 4 0.72 10.48 18.80
CA PRO A 4 2.18 10.45 18.68
C PRO A 4 2.65 10.43 17.22
N ASN A 5 1.96 9.67 16.36
CA ASN A 5 2.30 9.60 14.93
C ASN A 5 2.05 10.95 14.23
N ARG A 6 0.96 11.64 14.58
CA ARG A 6 0.67 13.00 14.07
C ARG A 6 1.76 13.98 14.47
N ILE A 7 2.17 13.98 15.75
CA ILE A 7 3.24 14.88 16.25
C ILE A 7 4.56 14.58 15.54
N ALA A 8 4.92 13.31 15.36
CA ALA A 8 6.15 12.92 14.67
C ALA A 8 6.14 13.38 13.20
N LEU A 9 5.00 13.24 12.51
CA LEU A 9 4.84 13.68 11.12
C LEU A 9 4.95 15.20 10.99
N GLU A 10 4.30 15.97 11.88
CA GLU A 10 4.40 17.43 11.88
C GLU A 10 5.81 17.92 12.17
N LYS A 11 6.52 17.30 13.13
CA LYS A 11 7.92 17.62 13.41
C LYS A 11 8.82 17.35 12.20
N TRP A 12 8.62 16.22 11.52
CA TRP A 12 9.35 15.90 10.30
C TRP A 12 9.05 16.89 9.17
N LYS A 13 7.78 17.23 8.96
CA LYS A 13 7.36 18.23 7.97
C LYS A 13 8.00 19.60 8.24
N ALA A 14 7.94 20.08 9.48
CA ALA A 14 8.55 21.35 9.87
C ALA A 14 10.07 21.36 9.65
N LYS A 15 10.75 20.24 9.96
CA LYS A 15 12.18 20.06 9.66
C LYS A 15 12.45 20.18 8.16
N MET A 16 11.66 19.49 7.33
CA MET A 16 11.89 19.50 5.88
C MET A 16 11.61 20.86 5.25
N ILE A 17 10.58 21.57 5.69
CA ILE A 17 10.31 22.95 5.25
C ILE A 17 11.46 23.88 5.66
N LYS A 18 12.03 23.70 6.85
CA LYS A 18 13.20 24.49 7.28
C LYS A 18 14.44 24.24 6.42
N GLU A 19 14.64 23.00 5.96
CA GLU A 19 15.80 22.60 5.15
C GLU A 19 15.66 22.94 3.66
N LEU A 20 14.46 22.80 3.09
CA LEU A 20 14.22 22.91 1.64
C LEU A 20 13.45 24.18 1.24
N GLY A 21 12.90 24.92 2.20
CA GLY A 21 11.84 25.90 1.95
C GLY A 21 10.49 25.23 1.64
N GLU A 22 9.41 26.02 1.64
CA GLU A 22 8.05 25.52 1.39
C GLU A 22 7.87 25.01 -0.05
N GLU A 23 8.37 25.76 -1.03
CA GLU A 23 8.35 25.35 -2.44
C GLU A 23 9.21 24.09 -2.67
N GLY A 24 10.41 24.04 -2.10
CA GLY A 24 11.29 22.88 -2.19
C GLY A 24 10.68 21.64 -1.54
N PHE A 25 10.02 21.77 -0.39
CA PHE A 25 9.27 20.68 0.24
C PHE A 25 8.11 20.20 -0.63
N ASN A 26 7.33 21.12 -1.23
CA ASN A 26 6.23 20.75 -2.11
C ASN A 26 6.72 20.01 -3.35
N LYS A 27 7.81 20.47 -3.97
CA LYS A 27 8.45 19.79 -5.11
C LYS A 27 8.95 18.40 -4.73
N TYR A 28 9.70 18.30 -3.63
CA TYR A 28 10.18 17.01 -3.10
C TYR A 28 9.04 16.02 -2.85
N ARG A 29 7.94 16.47 -2.23
CA ARG A 29 6.76 15.63 -1.99
C ARG A 29 6.13 15.17 -3.29
N GLN A 30 6.01 16.06 -4.27
CA GLN A 30 5.44 15.73 -5.59
C GLN A 30 6.30 14.67 -6.30
N GLU A 31 7.63 14.84 -6.30
CA GLU A 31 8.56 13.86 -6.87
C GLU A 31 8.45 12.48 -6.21
N LEU A 32 8.28 12.42 -4.88
CA LEU A 32 8.03 11.15 -4.18
C LEU A 32 6.74 10.47 -4.65
N LEU A 33 5.66 11.24 -4.80
CA LEU A 33 4.37 10.72 -5.27
C LEU A 33 4.46 10.22 -6.71
N ASP A 34 5.13 10.98 -7.58
CA ASP A 34 5.25 10.65 -9.00
C ASP A 34 6.12 9.42 -9.22
N ARG A 35 7.22 9.28 -8.47
CA ARG A 35 8.03 8.04 -8.48
C ARG A 35 7.26 6.84 -7.95
N GLY A 36 6.42 7.02 -6.93
CA GLY A 36 5.52 5.97 -6.43
C GLY A 36 4.55 5.52 -7.51
N LYS A 37 3.81 6.45 -8.12
CA LYS A 37 2.87 6.16 -9.22
C LYS A 37 3.56 5.48 -10.40
N LEU A 38 4.74 5.95 -10.78
CA LEU A 38 5.50 5.37 -11.89
C LEU A 38 5.92 3.93 -11.58
N LEU A 39 6.36 3.64 -10.36
CA LEU A 39 6.67 2.27 -9.94
C LEU A 39 5.43 1.35 -10.02
N HIS A 40 4.27 1.81 -9.51
CA HIS A 40 3.03 1.04 -9.61
C HIS A 40 2.65 0.77 -11.06
N GLY A 41 2.74 1.77 -11.94
CA GLY A 41 2.49 1.59 -13.38
C GLY A 41 3.42 0.56 -14.04
N CYS A 42 4.70 0.55 -13.68
CA CYS A 42 5.65 -0.48 -14.12
C CYS A 42 5.24 -1.87 -13.61
N ILE A 43 4.91 -2.01 -12.32
CA ILE A 43 4.50 -3.30 -11.75
C ILE A 43 3.19 -3.78 -12.42
N GLN A 44 2.22 -2.90 -12.59
CA GLN A 44 0.95 -3.20 -13.27
C GLN A 44 1.19 -3.72 -14.69
N SER A 45 2.06 -3.05 -15.45
CA SER A 45 2.37 -3.41 -16.83
C SER A 45 3.03 -4.80 -16.91
N GLU A 46 4.01 -5.07 -16.04
CA GLU A 46 4.68 -6.37 -15.94
C GLU A 46 3.71 -7.49 -15.57
N LEU A 47 2.86 -7.29 -14.55
CA LEU A 47 1.88 -8.28 -14.11
C LEU A 47 0.75 -8.51 -15.12
N SER A 48 0.51 -7.55 -16.01
CA SER A 48 -0.46 -7.67 -17.11
C SER A 48 0.15 -8.29 -18.37
N GLY A 49 1.44 -8.60 -18.37
CA GLY A 49 2.16 -9.08 -19.56
C GLY A 49 2.34 -8.02 -20.65
N MET A 50 2.19 -6.73 -20.31
CA MET A 50 2.42 -5.62 -21.23
C MET A 50 3.91 -5.29 -21.32
N THR A 51 4.35 -4.79 -22.48
CA THR A 51 5.74 -4.36 -22.67
C THR A 51 6.06 -3.14 -21.81
N LEU A 52 7.10 -3.24 -20.99
CA LEU A 52 7.63 -2.13 -20.21
C LEU A 52 8.44 -1.18 -21.08
N SER A 53 8.24 0.13 -20.87
CA SER A 53 9.15 1.15 -21.39
C SER A 53 10.47 1.14 -20.60
N SER A 54 11.59 1.05 -21.31
CA SER A 54 12.93 1.19 -20.73
C SER A 54 13.05 2.49 -19.94
N ASP A 55 12.51 3.59 -20.46
CA ASP A 55 12.63 4.92 -19.88
C ASP A 55 11.88 5.01 -18.54
N GLN A 56 10.70 4.40 -18.46
CA GLN A 56 9.92 4.33 -17.22
C GLN A 56 10.67 3.54 -16.15
N THR A 57 11.17 2.35 -16.49
CA THR A 57 11.93 1.53 -15.54
C THR A 57 13.24 2.19 -15.12
N GLN A 58 13.90 2.93 -16.02
CA GLN A 58 15.13 3.67 -15.72
C GLN A 58 14.89 4.82 -14.73
N ALA A 59 13.78 5.56 -14.88
CA ALA A 59 13.40 6.67 -13.99
C ALA A 59 13.12 6.21 -12.55
N VAL A 60 12.72 4.94 -12.34
CA VAL A 60 12.56 4.33 -11.02
C VAL A 60 13.52 3.15 -10.79
N SER A 61 14.68 3.14 -11.46
CA SER A 61 15.59 1.98 -11.53
C SER A 61 15.94 1.35 -10.19
N GLY A 62 16.18 2.16 -9.15
CA GLY A 62 16.42 1.65 -7.80
C GLY A 62 15.23 0.87 -7.23
N PHE A 63 14.03 1.46 -7.27
CA PHE A 63 12.82 0.78 -6.83
C PHE A 63 12.51 -0.44 -7.69
N TRP A 64 12.67 -0.32 -9.00
CA TRP A 64 12.44 -1.42 -9.94
C TRP A 64 13.35 -2.61 -9.63
N THR A 65 14.65 -2.36 -9.48
CA THR A 65 15.64 -3.36 -9.07
C THR A 65 15.27 -4.00 -7.73
N SER A 66 14.80 -3.19 -6.77
CA SER A 66 14.37 -3.65 -5.44
C SER A 66 13.29 -4.73 -5.51
N VAL A 67 12.28 -4.56 -6.38
CA VAL A 67 11.13 -5.48 -6.50
C VAL A 67 11.31 -6.61 -7.51
N ARG A 68 12.36 -6.58 -8.35
CA ARG A 68 12.60 -7.58 -9.42
C ARG A 68 12.61 -9.02 -8.93
N HIS A 69 13.03 -9.27 -7.69
CA HIS A 69 13.05 -10.62 -7.11
C HIS A 69 11.66 -11.07 -6.60
N VAL A 70 10.73 -10.14 -6.40
CA VAL A 70 9.37 -10.41 -5.89
C VAL A 70 8.42 -10.73 -7.03
N ILE A 71 8.41 -9.90 -8.08
CA ILE A 71 7.43 -9.94 -9.17
C ILE A 71 7.32 -11.32 -9.84
N PRO A 72 8.41 -12.05 -10.16
CA PRO A 72 8.32 -13.37 -10.80
C PRO A 72 7.64 -14.45 -9.94
N ASN A 73 7.47 -14.21 -8.63
CA ASN A 73 6.77 -15.11 -7.72
C ASN A 73 5.28 -14.79 -7.61
N VAL A 74 4.79 -13.75 -8.29
CA VAL A 74 3.37 -13.39 -8.38
C VAL A 74 2.76 -14.03 -9.62
N SER A 75 1.66 -14.76 -9.42
CA SER A 75 0.93 -15.44 -10.48
C SER A 75 -0.58 -15.33 -10.25
N GLU A 76 -1.39 -15.85 -11.18
CA GLU A 76 -2.85 -15.93 -11.05
C GLU A 76 -3.51 -14.60 -10.62
N VAL A 77 -3.06 -13.51 -11.23
CA VAL A 77 -3.58 -12.16 -10.93
C VAL A 77 -5.07 -12.10 -11.26
N GLN A 78 -5.88 -11.82 -10.23
CA GLN A 78 -7.34 -11.72 -10.30
C GLN A 78 -7.81 -10.27 -10.32
N VAL A 79 -7.10 -9.39 -9.61
CA VAL A 79 -7.41 -7.95 -9.51
C VAL A 79 -6.10 -7.18 -9.57
N LEU A 80 -6.08 -6.06 -10.29
CA LEU A 80 -4.90 -5.22 -10.45
C LEU A 80 -5.33 -3.75 -10.58
N GLU A 81 -4.79 -2.88 -9.73
CA GLU A 81 -5.03 -1.43 -9.70
C GLU A 81 -6.52 -1.07 -9.81
N SER A 82 -7.32 -1.59 -8.87
CA SER A 82 -8.79 -1.54 -8.98
C SER A 82 -9.48 -0.99 -7.75
N ARG A 83 -10.60 -0.28 -7.97
CA ARG A 83 -11.41 0.32 -6.90
C ARG A 83 -12.28 -0.74 -6.23
N ILE A 84 -12.27 -0.75 -4.91
CA ILE A 84 -13.05 -1.67 -4.07
C ILE A 84 -13.95 -0.89 -3.12
N ILE A 85 -15.11 -1.45 -2.81
CA ILE A 85 -16.13 -0.82 -1.96
C ILE A 85 -16.61 -1.85 -0.94
N HIS A 86 -16.64 -1.47 0.35
CA HIS A 86 -17.31 -2.26 1.37
C HIS A 86 -18.76 -1.76 1.53
N PRO A 87 -19.78 -2.47 1.03
CA PRO A 87 -21.15 -1.94 0.97
C PRO A 87 -21.78 -1.73 2.36
N TYR A 88 -21.41 -2.55 3.35
CA TYR A 88 -21.98 -2.47 4.70
C TYR A 88 -21.27 -1.52 5.66
N LEU A 89 -19.98 -1.25 5.43
CA LEU A 89 -19.16 -0.39 6.29
C LEU A 89 -18.89 0.98 5.67
N TYR A 90 -19.46 1.23 4.48
CA TYR A 90 -19.50 2.51 3.78
C TYR A 90 -18.13 3.17 3.56
N TYR A 91 -17.12 2.37 3.24
CA TYR A 91 -15.81 2.86 2.82
C TYR A 91 -15.38 2.24 1.49
N GLN A 92 -14.40 2.86 0.86
CA GLN A 92 -13.83 2.42 -0.41
C GLN A 92 -12.32 2.62 -0.42
N GLY A 93 -11.64 1.93 -1.32
CA GLY A 93 -10.21 2.01 -1.52
C GLY A 93 -9.82 1.65 -2.94
N ALA A 94 -8.52 1.66 -3.21
CA ALA A 94 -7.93 1.11 -4.42
C ALA A 94 -6.91 0.06 -4.00
N VAL A 95 -7.07 -1.17 -4.49
CA VAL A 95 -6.14 -2.27 -4.24
C VAL A 95 -5.11 -2.31 -5.36
N ASP A 96 -3.85 -2.49 -5.00
CA ASP A 96 -2.77 -2.61 -5.98
C ASP A 96 -2.87 -3.94 -6.74
N CYS A 97 -2.90 -5.07 -6.03
CA CYS A 97 -2.92 -6.39 -6.66
C CYS A 97 -3.55 -7.46 -5.76
N VAL A 98 -4.29 -8.39 -6.39
CA VAL A 98 -4.76 -9.64 -5.79
C VAL A 98 -4.37 -10.76 -6.73
N GLY A 99 -3.67 -11.76 -6.21
CA GLY A 99 -3.20 -12.90 -6.99
C GLY A 99 -2.69 -14.01 -6.09
N SER A 100 -1.71 -14.74 -6.57
CA SER A 100 -1.01 -15.79 -5.84
C SER A 100 0.46 -15.42 -5.69
N TYR A 101 0.99 -15.47 -4.47
CA TYR A 101 2.43 -15.33 -4.23
C TYR A 101 2.99 -16.69 -3.81
N LYS A 102 3.86 -17.27 -4.63
CA LYS A 102 4.41 -18.63 -4.42
C LYS A 102 3.32 -19.68 -4.16
N GLY A 103 2.19 -19.60 -4.89
CA GLY A 103 1.07 -20.53 -4.76
C GLY A 103 0.04 -20.17 -3.68
N MET A 104 0.27 -19.13 -2.87
CA MET A 104 -0.66 -18.68 -1.83
C MET A 104 -1.52 -17.50 -2.32
N PRO A 105 -2.86 -17.63 -2.38
CA PRO A 105 -3.76 -16.53 -2.67
C PRO A 105 -3.62 -15.39 -1.65
N ILE A 106 -3.33 -14.18 -2.12
CA ILE A 106 -2.92 -13.06 -1.27
C ILE A 106 -3.25 -11.71 -1.92
N LEU A 107 -3.58 -10.72 -1.09
CA LEU A 107 -3.64 -9.31 -1.48
C LEU A 107 -2.24 -8.70 -1.31
N ILE A 108 -1.71 -8.05 -2.35
CA ILE A 108 -0.38 -7.44 -2.35
C ILE A 108 -0.52 -5.93 -2.41
N GLU A 109 0.16 -5.24 -1.50
CA GLU A 109 0.29 -3.78 -1.46
C GLU A 109 1.78 -3.41 -1.61
N TRP A 110 2.07 -2.60 -2.62
CA TRP A 110 3.43 -2.11 -2.90
C TRP A 110 3.65 -0.77 -2.20
N LYS A 111 4.83 -0.60 -1.61
CA LYS A 111 5.23 0.64 -0.93
C LYS A 111 6.62 1.06 -1.37
N THR A 112 6.82 2.36 -1.55
CA THR A 112 8.16 2.94 -1.66
C THR A 112 8.64 3.44 -0.30
N SER A 113 9.94 3.33 -0.05
CA SER A 113 10.56 3.89 1.15
C SER A 113 12.00 4.29 0.89
N GLY A 114 12.42 5.44 1.43
CA GLY A 114 13.83 5.83 1.51
C GLY A 114 14.56 5.23 2.72
N LYS A 115 13.86 4.50 3.59
CA LYS A 115 14.43 3.86 4.79
C LYS A 115 14.01 2.39 4.91
N PRO A 116 14.92 1.48 5.31
CA PRO A 116 14.57 0.10 5.58
C PRO A 116 13.42 -0.02 6.59
N LYS A 117 12.39 -0.79 6.24
CA LYS A 117 11.28 -1.15 7.13
C LYS A 117 11.36 -2.64 7.44
N LEU A 118 12.21 -3.00 8.39
CA LEU A 118 12.57 -4.39 8.69
C LEU A 118 11.52 -5.16 9.52
N SER A 119 10.48 -4.48 10.01
CA SER A 119 9.43 -5.11 10.81
C SER A 119 8.04 -4.55 10.48
N VAL A 120 7.00 -5.34 10.72
CA VAL A 120 5.60 -4.87 10.59
C VAL A 120 5.33 -3.65 11.47
N LYS A 121 5.96 -3.55 12.65
CA LYS A 121 5.83 -2.37 13.53
C LYS A 121 6.32 -1.08 12.87
N SER A 122 7.35 -1.16 12.02
CA SER A 122 7.85 0.01 11.26
C SER A 122 6.95 0.42 10.08
N MET A 123 5.89 -0.35 9.82
CA MET A 123 4.90 -0.09 8.77
C MET A 123 3.75 0.82 9.24
N PHE A 124 3.72 1.25 10.50
CA PHE A 124 2.70 2.15 11.06
C PHE A 124 1.26 1.70 10.74
N ASP A 125 0.57 2.42 9.86
CA ASP A 125 -0.82 2.18 9.47
C ASP A 125 -0.94 1.31 8.21
N ASP A 126 0.16 0.98 7.52
CA ASP A 126 0.13 0.16 6.30
C ASP A 126 -0.55 -1.21 6.54
N PRO A 127 -0.35 -1.92 7.68
CA PRO A 127 -1.09 -3.15 7.98
C PRO A 127 -2.59 -2.93 8.14
N LEU A 128 -3.02 -1.76 8.63
CA LEU A 128 -4.44 -1.42 8.75
C LEU A 128 -5.06 -1.09 7.40
N GLN A 129 -4.30 -0.43 6.53
CA GLN A 129 -4.72 -0.12 5.17
C GLN A 129 -4.95 -1.42 4.37
N VAL A 130 -3.98 -2.34 4.39
CA VAL A 130 -4.07 -3.55 3.57
C VAL A 130 -5.22 -4.47 4.02
N VAL A 131 -5.51 -4.57 5.33
CA VAL A 131 -6.68 -5.33 5.82
C VAL A 131 -7.99 -4.60 5.59
N ALA A 132 -8.00 -3.26 5.53
CA ALA A 132 -9.16 -2.51 5.07
C ALA A 132 -9.52 -2.88 3.63
N TYR A 133 -8.51 -2.99 2.78
CA TYR A 133 -8.70 -3.43 1.40
C TYR A 133 -9.16 -4.87 1.31
N LEU A 134 -8.56 -5.77 2.09
CA LEU A 134 -8.96 -7.18 2.18
C LEU A 134 -10.44 -7.32 2.57
N GLY A 135 -10.88 -6.58 3.59
CA GLY A 135 -12.27 -6.56 4.04
C GLY A 135 -13.22 -6.03 2.96
N ALA A 136 -12.87 -4.93 2.29
CA ALA A 136 -13.72 -4.38 1.24
C ALA A 136 -13.81 -5.34 0.04
N LEU A 137 -12.67 -5.85 -0.43
CA LEU A 137 -12.58 -6.78 -1.55
C LEU A 137 -13.46 -8.04 -1.34
N ASN A 138 -13.40 -8.65 -0.16
CA ASN A 138 -14.16 -9.87 0.13
C ASN A 138 -15.70 -9.64 0.23
N PHE A 139 -16.15 -8.39 0.42
CA PHE A 139 -17.57 -8.03 0.49
C PHE A 139 -18.07 -7.26 -0.74
N ASP A 140 -17.20 -6.96 -1.70
CA ASP A 140 -17.54 -6.21 -2.91
C ASP A 140 -18.09 -7.16 -3.99
N GLY A 141 -19.40 -7.05 -4.25
CA GLY A 141 -20.10 -7.89 -5.23
C GLY A 141 -19.65 -7.70 -6.68
N ASN A 142 -18.82 -6.70 -6.99
CA ASN A 142 -18.22 -6.54 -8.31
C ASN A 142 -17.10 -7.56 -8.58
N TYR A 143 -16.56 -8.21 -7.54
CA TYR A 143 -15.47 -9.16 -7.67
C TYR A 143 -15.95 -10.59 -7.43
N ARG A 144 -15.68 -11.47 -8.39
CA ARG A 144 -15.91 -12.92 -8.28
C ARG A 144 -14.59 -13.61 -8.02
N LEU A 145 -14.10 -13.51 -6.78
CA LEU A 145 -12.88 -14.19 -6.36
C LEU A 145 -13.11 -15.70 -6.37
N ARG A 146 -12.08 -16.48 -6.75
CA ARG A 146 -12.15 -17.96 -6.73
C ARG A 146 -12.38 -18.51 -5.32
N GLN A 147 -11.84 -17.81 -4.33
CA GLN A 147 -11.97 -18.07 -2.91
C GLN A 147 -11.79 -16.74 -2.15
N PRO A 148 -12.30 -16.63 -0.91
CA PRO A 148 -11.96 -15.50 -0.05
C PRO A 148 -10.44 -15.37 0.12
N ILE A 149 -9.94 -14.14 0.06
CA ILE A 149 -8.53 -13.86 0.32
C ILE A 149 -8.40 -13.60 1.82
N GLU A 150 -7.53 -14.35 2.49
CA GLU A 150 -7.40 -14.32 3.96
C GLU A 150 -6.04 -13.79 4.42
N SER A 151 -5.08 -13.69 3.50
CA SER A 151 -3.72 -13.20 3.78
C SER A 151 -3.44 -11.92 2.99
N ALA A 152 -2.50 -11.13 3.50
CA ALA A 152 -2.03 -9.91 2.85
C ALA A 152 -0.51 -9.82 2.86
N MET A 153 0.07 -9.11 1.89
CA MET A 153 1.51 -8.91 1.75
C MET A 153 1.81 -7.44 1.53
N LEU A 154 2.70 -6.89 2.34
CA LEU A 154 3.29 -5.57 2.12
C LEU A 154 4.68 -5.75 1.52
N VAL A 155 4.94 -5.13 0.37
CA VAL A 155 6.26 -5.17 -0.29
C VAL A 155 6.86 -3.77 -0.28
N VAL A 156 7.97 -3.59 0.42
CA VAL A 156 8.63 -2.29 0.58
C VAL A 156 9.85 -2.21 -0.34
N ALA A 157 9.72 -1.44 -1.41
CA ALA A 157 10.77 -1.13 -2.38
C ALA A 157 11.66 0.03 -1.91
N TYR A 158 12.96 -0.05 -2.21
CA TYR A 158 13.96 0.97 -1.87
C TYR A 158 14.56 1.61 -3.10
N ASP A 159 14.78 2.92 -3.06
CA ASP A 159 15.36 3.68 -4.15
C ASP A 159 16.86 3.42 -4.36
N THR A 160 17.49 2.78 -3.39
CA THR A 160 18.89 2.36 -3.45
C THR A 160 19.12 1.10 -4.28
N GLY A 161 18.07 0.38 -4.68
CA GLY A 161 18.20 -0.92 -5.34
C GLY A 161 18.37 -2.10 -4.37
N LEU A 162 18.42 -1.86 -3.05
CA LEU A 162 18.41 -2.93 -2.06
C LEU A 162 17.18 -3.82 -2.25
N PRO A 163 17.28 -5.15 -2.04
CA PRO A 163 16.13 -6.04 -2.15
C PRO A 163 14.95 -5.56 -1.30
N ALA A 164 13.77 -5.52 -1.93
CA ALA A 164 12.53 -5.15 -1.27
C ALA A 164 12.29 -6.05 -0.04
N HIS A 165 11.75 -5.48 1.04
CA HIS A 165 11.33 -6.25 2.20
C HIS A 165 9.89 -6.70 2.04
N ILE A 166 9.63 -7.97 2.34
CA ILE A 166 8.31 -8.59 2.23
C ILE A 166 7.80 -8.87 3.64
N HIS A 167 6.63 -8.32 3.97
CA HIS A 167 5.92 -8.61 5.21
C HIS A 167 4.63 -9.33 4.86
N ILE A 168 4.58 -10.64 5.13
CA ILE A 168 3.37 -11.44 4.96
C ILE A 168 2.57 -11.39 6.26
N LEU A 169 1.32 -10.97 6.17
CA LEU A 169 0.32 -11.04 7.22
C LEU A 169 -0.50 -12.31 7.02
N SER A 170 -0.42 -13.21 7.99
CA SER A 170 -1.26 -14.41 8.02
C SER A 170 -2.73 -14.03 8.26
N LYS A 171 -3.65 -14.99 8.09
CA LYS A 171 -5.05 -14.81 8.48
C LYS A 171 -5.21 -14.27 9.91
N GLY A 172 -4.47 -14.81 10.87
CA GLY A 172 -4.54 -14.35 12.26
C GLY A 172 -4.06 -12.91 12.44
N ASP A 173 -3.01 -12.51 11.71
CA ASP A 173 -2.53 -11.12 11.69
C ASP A 173 -3.57 -10.20 11.05
N CYS A 174 -4.15 -10.60 9.92
CA CYS A 174 -5.20 -9.87 9.23
C CYS A 174 -6.42 -9.64 10.13
N GLU A 175 -6.90 -10.68 10.82
CA GLU A 175 -8.01 -10.59 11.77
C GLU A 175 -7.69 -9.68 12.98
N HIS A 176 -6.43 -9.68 13.43
CA HIS A 176 -5.97 -8.77 14.48
C HIS A 176 -6.03 -7.31 14.02
N TYR A 177 -5.41 -6.99 12.89
CA TYR A 177 -5.40 -5.64 12.34
C TYR A 177 -6.79 -5.18 11.89
N TRP A 178 -7.64 -6.10 11.41
CA TRP A 178 -9.02 -5.79 11.03
C TRP A 178 -9.82 -5.25 12.22
N ARG A 179 -9.73 -5.86 13.40
CA ARG A 179 -10.38 -5.36 14.62
C ARG A 179 -9.92 -3.94 14.99
N MET A 180 -8.63 -3.67 14.83
CA MET A 180 -8.07 -2.33 15.04
C MET A 180 -8.58 -1.33 13.99
N TRP A 181 -8.69 -1.75 12.72
CA TRP A 181 -9.25 -0.93 11.65
C TRP A 181 -10.73 -0.60 11.91
N CYS A 182 -11.56 -1.58 12.27
CA CYS A 182 -12.97 -1.35 12.62
C CYS A 182 -13.12 -0.33 13.76
N THR A 183 -12.24 -0.39 14.77
CA THR A 183 -12.23 0.61 15.85
C THR A 183 -11.97 2.02 15.31
N ARG A 184 -11.01 2.18 14.39
CA ARG A 184 -10.72 3.47 13.74
C ARG A 184 -11.86 3.96 12.85
N LEU A 185 -12.50 3.05 12.12
CA LEU A 185 -13.64 3.37 11.28
C LEU A 185 -14.83 3.84 12.12
N SER A 186 -15.12 3.16 13.23
CA SER A 186 -16.15 3.58 14.18
C SER A 186 -15.85 4.97 14.78
N GLN A 187 -14.60 5.25 15.13
CA GLN A 187 -14.19 6.57 15.61
C GLN A 187 -14.40 7.65 14.55
N PHE A 188 -14.05 7.36 13.29
CA PHE A 188 -14.27 8.27 12.18
C PHE A 188 -15.76 8.62 12.02
N TRP A 189 -16.64 7.62 11.97
CA TRP A 189 -18.08 7.85 11.85
C TRP A 189 -18.66 8.61 13.04
N THR A 190 -18.19 8.31 14.26
CA THR A 190 -18.63 9.03 15.48
C THR A 190 -18.22 10.51 15.42
N GLN A 191 -16.99 10.80 14.99
CA GLN A 191 -16.49 12.18 14.85
C GLN A 191 -17.22 12.95 13.75
N LEU A 192 -17.52 12.28 12.63
CA LEU A 192 -18.27 12.87 11.53
C LEU A 192 -19.71 13.19 11.93
N ALA A 193 -20.37 12.29 12.67
CA ALA A 193 -21.71 12.53 13.19
C ALA A 193 -21.75 13.66 14.24
N ALA A 194 -20.69 13.82 15.04
CA ALA A 194 -20.57 14.90 16.01
C ALA A 194 -20.25 16.26 15.40
N ASN A 195 -19.64 16.29 14.21
CA ASN A 195 -19.30 17.51 13.47
C ASN A 195 -19.73 17.38 12.00
N PRO A 196 -21.04 17.42 11.71
CA PRO A 196 -21.53 17.38 10.35
C PRO A 196 -21.02 18.62 9.60
N SER A 197 -20.39 18.38 8.45
CA SER A 197 -19.89 19.40 7.53
C SER A 197 -20.99 20.25 6.92
#